data_AF-Q4C4Q2-F1
#
_entry.id   AF-Q4C4Q2-F1
#
_cell.length_a   1.000
_cell.length_b   1.000
_cell.length_c   1.000
_cell.angle_alpha   90.00
_cell.angle_beta   90.00
_cell.angle_gamma   90.00
#
_symmetry.space_group_name_H-M   'P 1'
#
loop_
_entity.id
_entity.type
_entity.pdbx_description
1 polymer ?
#
loop_
_entity_poly.entity_id
_entity_poly.type
_entity_poly.pdbx_seq_one_letter_code
_entity_poly.pdbx_strand_id
1 'polypeptide(L)'
;MNKKSANTLAVAVPISKSKGNATDEERDLAKEILRGVAQVQTLVNICLFPDDLDFLPESITIKTHNDFCDRIKDKDKGLRIVIVDDVNDKDKANILADKLHEFKKKSILAVIGHNSSDLSIEVIPKYNQNKLVLISPGSSSEIDSLMKDDFFFRTVPTITYEVQPLVEYMNKKNLKNAAVFYNGDSNFSQPLFEKFNKEFVKKGGKVVKKFVGRDNDNTSFTKDNFDI
;
A
#
# COMPACT_ATOMS: atom_id res chain seq x y z
N MET A 1 31.44 -22.40 -0.53
CA MET A 1 30.27 -22.09 0.32
C MET A 1 29.03 -22.68 -0.33
N ASN A 2 28.30 -23.58 0.33
CA ASN A 2 27.04 -24.10 -0.20
C ASN A 2 25.99 -22.97 -0.26
N LYS A 3 25.28 -22.87 -1.38
CA LYS A 3 24.28 -21.82 -1.60
C LYS A 3 23.04 -22.14 -0.76
N LYS A 4 22.88 -21.42 0.36
CA LYS A 4 21.69 -21.51 1.23
C LYS A 4 20.42 -21.30 0.40
N SER A 5 19.43 -22.17 0.58
CA SER A 5 18.13 -22.02 -0.10
C SER A 5 17.38 -20.82 0.50
N ALA A 6 16.45 -20.20 -0.23
CA ALA A 6 15.78 -18.99 0.24
C ALA A 6 14.31 -18.92 -0.15
N ASN A 7 13.47 -18.47 0.79
CA ASN A 7 12.12 -18.00 0.53
C ASN A 7 12.21 -16.61 -0.08
N THR A 8 11.58 -16.41 -1.24
CA THR A 8 11.71 -15.14 -1.98
C THR A 8 10.41 -14.36 -1.93
N LEU A 9 10.49 -13.08 -1.57
CA LEU A 9 9.41 -12.11 -1.72
C LEU A 9 9.82 -11.09 -2.80
N ALA A 10 8.84 -10.58 -3.54
CA ALA A 10 9.06 -9.41 -4.38
C ALA A 10 8.52 -8.15 -3.69
N VAL A 11 9.18 -7.01 -3.89
CA VAL A 11 8.70 -5.70 -3.46
C VAL A 11 8.52 -4.83 -4.69
N ALA A 12 7.29 -4.47 -4.99
CA ALA A 12 6.90 -3.62 -6.12
C ALA A 12 6.60 -2.21 -5.61
N VAL A 13 7.50 -1.28 -5.93
CA VAL A 13 7.42 0.13 -5.52
C VAL A 13 7.98 1.05 -6.62
N PRO A 14 7.56 2.32 -6.69
CA PRO A 14 8.02 3.25 -7.72
C PRO A 14 9.43 3.79 -7.40
N ILE A 15 10.44 3.34 -8.16
CA ILE A 15 11.85 3.70 -7.92
C ILE A 15 12.35 4.70 -8.96
N SER A 16 12.05 4.43 -10.23
CA SER A 16 12.49 5.27 -11.34
C SER A 16 11.49 6.39 -11.61
N LYS A 17 12.00 7.49 -12.18
CA LYS A 17 11.13 8.52 -12.75
C LYS A 17 10.39 7.92 -13.95
N SER A 18 9.07 7.82 -13.86
CA SER A 18 8.23 7.70 -15.05
C SER A 18 8.29 9.03 -15.81
N LYS A 19 8.07 9.00 -17.14
CA LYS A 19 7.75 10.21 -17.90
C LYS A 19 6.34 10.67 -17.47
N GLY A 20 6.24 11.38 -16.35
CA GLY A 20 5.02 12.04 -15.90
C GLY A 20 4.40 11.55 -14.58
N ASN A 21 4.64 10.30 -14.16
CA ASN A 21 3.75 9.68 -13.15
C ASN A 21 4.38 9.37 -11.78
N ALA A 22 5.71 9.21 -11.70
CA ALA A 22 6.38 8.95 -10.42
C ALA A 22 6.93 10.25 -9.83
N THR A 23 6.26 10.82 -8.83
CA THR A 23 6.70 12.07 -8.18
C THR A 23 7.95 11.82 -7.32
N ASP A 24 8.70 12.88 -6.99
CA ASP A 24 9.83 12.73 -6.07
C ASP A 24 9.35 12.25 -4.67
N GLU A 25 8.12 12.58 -4.27
CA GLU A 25 7.48 12.08 -3.04
C GLU A 25 7.24 10.57 -3.08
N GLU A 26 6.73 10.03 -4.19
CA GLU A 26 6.50 8.58 -4.33
C GLU A 26 7.80 7.78 -4.28
N ARG A 27 8.88 8.35 -4.80
CA ARG A 27 10.22 7.75 -4.70
C ARG A 27 10.77 7.79 -3.28
N ASP A 28 10.49 8.85 -2.54
CA ASP A 28 10.87 8.93 -1.13
C ASP A 28 10.07 7.92 -0.29
N LEU A 29 8.77 7.75 -0.58
CA LEU A 29 7.96 6.68 0.01
C LEU A 29 8.52 5.29 -0.32
N ALA A 30 8.90 5.04 -1.58
CA ALA A 30 9.53 3.78 -1.99
C ALA A 30 10.82 3.51 -1.21
N LYS A 31 11.65 4.54 -0.94
CA LYS A 31 12.86 4.39 -0.11
C LYS A 31 12.51 3.99 1.32
N GLU A 32 11.48 4.58 1.94
CA GLU A 32 11.05 4.22 3.29
C GLU A 32 10.55 2.77 3.37
N ILE A 33 9.74 2.35 2.40
CA ILE A 33 9.27 0.95 2.30
C ILE A 33 10.47 0.01 2.17
N LEU A 34 11.43 0.33 1.28
CA LEU A 34 12.62 -0.50 1.07
C LEU A 34 13.55 -0.53 2.29
N ARG A 35 13.66 0.57 3.06
CA ARG A 35 14.40 0.61 4.33
C ARG A 35 13.78 -0.34 5.35
N GLY A 36 12.47 -0.27 5.55
CA GLY A 36 11.75 -1.19 6.45
C GLY A 36 11.90 -2.65 6.03
N VAL A 37 11.73 -2.95 4.73
CA VAL A 37 11.92 -4.31 4.21
C VAL A 37 13.37 -4.79 4.40
N ALA A 38 14.38 -3.96 4.13
CA ALA A 38 15.78 -4.32 4.32
C ALA A 38 16.12 -4.57 5.79
N GLN A 39 15.53 -3.79 6.71
CA GLN A 39 15.65 -4.03 8.15
C GLN A 39 15.08 -5.41 8.50
N VAL A 40 13.82 -5.68 8.17
CA VAL A 40 13.18 -6.98 8.47
C VAL A 40 13.92 -8.14 7.81
N GLN A 41 14.38 -7.99 6.56
CA GLN A 41 15.19 -9.00 5.89
C GLN A 41 16.46 -9.33 6.68
N THR A 42 17.14 -8.31 7.21
CA THR A 42 18.31 -8.49 8.08
C THR A 42 17.92 -9.27 9.33
N LEU A 43 16.93 -8.78 10.10
CA LEU A 43 16.50 -9.41 11.36
C LEU A 43 16.14 -10.90 11.16
N VAL A 44 15.40 -11.22 10.09
CA VAL A 44 15.05 -12.61 9.72
C VAL A 44 16.30 -13.44 9.39
N ASN A 45 17.21 -12.92 8.59
CA ASN A 45 18.35 -13.69 8.07
C ASN A 45 19.45 -13.97 9.11
N ILE A 46 19.65 -13.05 10.06
CA ILE A 46 20.62 -13.23 11.15
C ILE A 46 19.95 -13.66 12.47
N CYS A 47 18.65 -13.93 12.47
CA CYS A 47 17.86 -14.27 13.66
C CYS A 47 18.05 -13.25 14.80
N LEU A 48 18.15 -11.97 14.46
CA LEU A 48 18.36 -10.88 15.40
C LEU A 48 17.06 -10.10 15.53
N PHE A 49 16.07 -10.67 16.20
CA PHE A 49 14.90 -9.92 16.62
C PHE A 49 15.13 -9.41 18.03
N PRO A 50 14.77 -8.15 18.35
CA PRO A 50 14.86 -7.66 19.72
C PRO A 50 13.99 -8.55 20.62
N ASP A 51 14.55 -9.05 21.73
CA ASP A 51 13.90 -10.01 22.65
C ASP A 51 12.48 -9.61 23.06
N ASP A 52 12.24 -8.30 23.04
CA ASP A 52 10.98 -7.63 23.28
C ASP A 52 10.54 -6.90 22.00
N LEU A 53 9.73 -7.56 21.17
CA LEU A 53 8.92 -6.90 20.14
C LEU A 53 7.73 -6.17 20.81
N ASP A 54 7.96 -5.47 21.91
CA ASP A 54 6.94 -4.85 22.77
C ASP A 54 6.13 -3.75 22.06
N PHE A 55 6.59 -3.31 20.89
CA PHE A 55 5.85 -2.41 20.02
C PHE A 55 4.80 -3.13 19.16
N LEU A 56 4.89 -4.46 19.01
CA LEU A 56 3.86 -5.24 18.34
C LEU A 56 2.68 -5.42 19.30
N PRO A 57 1.43 -5.21 18.85
CA PRO A 57 0.26 -5.41 19.69
C PRO A 57 0.24 -6.85 20.22
N GLU A 58 -0.23 -7.06 21.45
CA GLU A 58 -0.29 -8.38 22.09
C GLU A 58 -0.99 -9.45 21.23
N SER A 59 -1.87 -9.07 20.30
CA SER A 59 -2.52 -9.96 19.33
C SER A 59 -1.56 -10.58 18.30
N ILE A 60 -0.40 -9.94 18.09
CA ILE A 60 0.76 -10.47 17.37
C ILE A 60 1.77 -10.92 18.42
N THR A 61 1.33 -11.71 19.40
CA THR A 61 2.28 -12.48 20.20
C THR A 61 2.88 -13.53 19.28
N ILE A 62 4.04 -13.24 18.70
CA ILE A 62 4.98 -14.29 18.28
C ILE A 62 5.41 -14.95 19.59
N LYS A 63 4.58 -15.88 20.09
CA LYS A 63 4.92 -16.66 21.28
C LYS A 63 6.19 -17.42 20.92
N THR A 64 7.27 -16.96 21.54
CA THR A 64 8.66 -17.41 21.46
C THR A 64 9.48 -16.88 20.27
N HIS A 65 10.42 -15.99 20.62
CA HIS A 65 11.57 -15.62 19.80
C HIS A 65 12.36 -16.84 19.28
N ASN A 66 12.36 -17.93 20.06
CA ASN A 66 13.04 -19.18 19.75
C ASN A 66 12.33 -19.97 18.65
N ASP A 67 10.99 -20.17 18.67
CA ASP A 67 10.33 -21.04 17.68
C ASP A 67 10.41 -20.48 16.25
N PHE A 68 10.34 -19.15 16.07
CA PHE A 68 10.46 -18.57 14.72
C PHE A 68 11.88 -18.71 14.18
N CYS A 69 12.89 -18.34 14.98
CA CYS A 69 14.29 -18.45 14.58
C CYS A 69 14.72 -19.90 14.39
N ASP A 70 14.25 -20.81 15.24
CA ASP A 70 14.52 -22.24 15.14
C ASP A 70 13.88 -22.82 13.88
N ARG A 71 12.64 -22.45 13.54
CA ARG A 71 12.01 -22.84 12.25
C ARG A 71 12.76 -22.33 11.01
N ILE A 72 13.43 -21.18 11.10
CA ILE A 72 14.24 -20.60 10.02
C ILE A 72 15.61 -21.30 9.93
N LYS A 73 16.26 -21.55 11.07
CA LYS A 73 17.53 -22.28 11.19
C LYS A 73 17.39 -23.74 10.75
N ASP A 74 16.35 -24.44 11.22
CA ASP A 74 16.07 -25.85 10.92
C ASP A 74 15.85 -26.12 9.44
N LYS A 75 15.29 -25.15 8.71
CA LYS A 75 15.04 -25.26 7.27
C LYS A 75 16.24 -24.86 6.41
N ASP A 76 17.32 -24.36 7.03
CA ASP A 76 18.45 -23.71 6.36
C ASP A 76 18.00 -22.79 5.21
N LYS A 77 16.99 -21.96 5.49
CA LYS A 77 16.35 -21.07 4.50
C LYS A 77 16.39 -19.62 4.93
N GLY A 78 17.01 -18.76 4.13
CA GLY A 78 16.97 -17.32 4.32
C GLY A 78 15.75 -16.65 3.66
N LEU A 79 15.52 -15.38 3.96
CA LEU A 79 14.64 -14.48 3.24
C LEU A 79 15.42 -13.71 2.16
N ARG A 80 14.96 -13.84 0.92
CA ARG A 80 15.45 -13.08 -0.23
C ARG A 80 14.39 -12.08 -0.68
N ILE A 81 14.81 -10.85 -0.90
CA ILE A 81 13.96 -9.80 -1.47
C ILE A 81 14.38 -9.56 -2.91
N VAL A 82 13.42 -9.56 -3.82
CA VAL A 82 13.57 -9.07 -5.20
C VAL A 82 12.85 -7.74 -5.28
N ILE A 83 13.56 -6.70 -5.70
CA ILE A 83 12.97 -5.37 -5.86
C ILE A 83 12.55 -5.23 -7.32
N VAL A 84 11.32 -4.80 -7.56
CA VAL A 84 10.79 -4.49 -8.89
C VAL A 84 10.19 -3.08 -8.90
N ASP A 85 10.34 -2.42 -10.04
CA ASP A 85 9.95 -1.04 -10.22
C ASP A 85 8.67 -0.94 -11.05
N ASP A 86 7.56 -0.64 -10.37
CA ASP A 86 6.26 -0.46 -11.02
C ASP A 86 6.05 0.92 -11.62
N VAL A 87 6.98 1.85 -11.36
CA VAL A 87 6.97 3.28 -11.74
C VAL A 87 5.65 4.03 -11.49
N ASN A 88 4.78 3.50 -10.63
CA ASN A 88 3.41 3.95 -10.45
C ASN A 88 2.60 4.01 -11.77
N ASP A 89 2.72 2.98 -12.61
CA ASP A 89 2.04 2.89 -13.90
C ASP A 89 1.26 1.57 -14.05
N LYS A 90 0.01 1.67 -14.53
CA LYS A 90 -0.91 0.54 -14.65
C LYS A 90 -0.42 -0.52 -15.63
N ASP A 91 0.11 -0.12 -16.79
CA ASP A 91 0.60 -1.06 -17.80
C ASP A 91 1.85 -1.78 -17.30
N LYS A 92 2.78 -1.06 -16.68
CA LYS A 92 3.97 -1.69 -16.09
C LYS A 92 3.63 -2.61 -14.93
N ALA A 93 2.70 -2.22 -14.05
CA ALA A 93 2.23 -3.07 -12.96
C ALA A 93 1.62 -4.38 -13.49
N ASN A 94 0.81 -4.30 -14.54
CA ASN A 94 0.26 -5.47 -15.23
C ASN A 94 1.32 -6.41 -15.80
N ILE A 95 2.35 -5.86 -16.47
CA ILE A 95 3.47 -6.63 -17.02
C ILE A 95 4.29 -7.28 -15.89
N LEU A 96 4.49 -6.57 -14.79
CA LEU A 96 5.18 -7.10 -13.62
C LEU A 96 4.40 -8.24 -12.97
N ALA A 97 3.08 -8.15 -12.83
CA ALA A 97 2.26 -9.21 -12.27
C ALA A 97 2.43 -10.53 -13.05
N ASP A 98 2.43 -10.47 -14.40
CA ASP A 98 2.65 -11.65 -15.26
C ASP A 98 4.07 -12.21 -15.09
N LYS A 99 5.09 -11.34 -15.15
CA LYS A 99 6.49 -11.75 -14.96
C LYS A 99 6.72 -12.37 -13.59
N LEU A 100 6.17 -11.78 -12.53
CA LEU A 100 6.28 -12.29 -11.16
C LEU A 100 5.61 -13.66 -11.02
N HIS A 101 4.51 -13.93 -11.73
CA HIS A 101 3.94 -15.27 -11.81
C HIS A 101 4.87 -16.27 -12.52
N GLU A 102 5.49 -15.88 -13.64
CA GLU A 102 6.47 -16.73 -14.33
C GLU A 102 7.70 -17.02 -13.44
N PHE A 103 8.15 -16.02 -12.68
CA PHE A 103 9.20 -16.19 -11.68
C PHE A 103 8.73 -16.96 -10.43
N LYS A 104 7.44 -16.90 -10.05
CA LYS A 104 6.86 -17.69 -8.95
C LYS A 104 7.01 -19.18 -9.20
N LYS A 105 6.82 -19.64 -10.45
CA LYS A 105 7.10 -21.04 -10.84
C LYS A 105 8.55 -21.45 -10.48
N LYS A 106 9.43 -20.49 -10.19
CA LYS A 106 10.82 -20.68 -9.82
C LYS A 106 11.20 -20.29 -8.38
N SER A 107 10.41 -19.53 -7.58
CA SER A 107 10.65 -19.31 -6.11
C SER A 107 9.89 -18.17 -5.37
N ILE A 108 9.15 -17.27 -6.03
CA ILE A 108 8.50 -16.12 -5.35
C ILE A 108 7.23 -16.55 -4.60
N LEU A 109 7.13 -16.25 -3.31
CA LEU A 109 6.00 -16.66 -2.45
C LEU A 109 4.87 -15.62 -2.41
N ALA A 110 5.23 -14.34 -2.32
CA ALA A 110 4.29 -13.23 -2.26
C ALA A 110 4.95 -11.94 -2.76
N VAL A 111 4.11 -10.93 -3.00
CA VAL A 111 4.52 -9.59 -3.42
C VAL A 111 4.06 -8.59 -2.38
N ILE A 112 4.97 -7.71 -1.96
CA ILE A 112 4.69 -6.53 -1.17
C ILE A 112 4.57 -5.35 -2.15
N GLY A 113 3.44 -4.65 -2.12
CA GLY A 113 3.05 -3.70 -3.17
C GLY A 113 1.71 -4.12 -3.78
N HIS A 114 1.25 -3.50 -4.86
CA HIS A 114 1.64 -2.16 -5.26
C HIS A 114 1.18 -1.15 -4.21
N ASN A 115 1.83 0.01 -4.12
CA ASN A 115 1.52 0.97 -3.06
C ASN A 115 0.17 1.68 -3.29
N SER A 116 -0.11 2.14 -4.50
CA SER A 116 -1.33 2.90 -4.78
C SER A 116 -2.56 1.99 -4.95
N SER A 117 -3.75 2.51 -4.59
CA SER A 117 -5.01 1.81 -4.83
C SER A 117 -5.27 1.58 -6.32
N ASP A 118 -4.91 2.55 -7.16
CA ASP A 118 -5.08 2.48 -8.61
C ASP A 118 -4.34 1.27 -9.22
N LEU A 119 -3.08 1.07 -8.85
CA LEU A 119 -2.32 -0.10 -9.31
C LEU A 119 -2.83 -1.39 -8.67
N SER A 120 -3.18 -1.37 -7.38
CA SER A 120 -3.67 -2.56 -6.68
C SER A 120 -4.95 -3.09 -7.34
N ILE A 121 -5.93 -2.23 -7.60
CA ILE A 121 -7.17 -2.57 -8.31
C ILE A 121 -6.89 -3.19 -9.68
N GLU A 122 -5.97 -2.58 -10.42
CA GLU A 122 -5.59 -3.03 -11.76
C GLU A 122 -5.03 -4.46 -11.73
N VAL A 123 -4.16 -4.78 -10.78
CA VAL A 123 -3.44 -6.07 -10.78
C VAL A 123 -4.12 -7.19 -10.00
N ILE A 124 -5.02 -6.89 -9.05
CA ILE A 124 -5.68 -7.90 -8.20
C ILE A 124 -6.24 -9.08 -9.01
N PRO A 125 -6.96 -8.88 -10.13
CA PRO A 125 -7.46 -10.00 -10.94
C PRO A 125 -6.36 -10.95 -11.41
N LYS A 126 -5.20 -10.42 -11.82
CA LYS A 126 -4.04 -11.22 -12.24
C LYS A 126 -3.43 -11.98 -11.07
N TYR A 127 -3.25 -11.33 -9.92
CA TYR A 127 -2.72 -11.97 -8.72
C TYR A 127 -3.62 -13.10 -8.22
N ASN A 128 -4.94 -12.90 -8.22
CA ASN A 128 -5.94 -13.92 -7.90
C ASN A 128 -5.89 -15.09 -8.88
N GLN A 129 -5.93 -14.82 -10.19
CA GLN A 129 -5.83 -15.84 -11.24
C GLN A 129 -4.56 -16.70 -11.11
N ASN A 130 -3.45 -16.05 -10.76
CA ASN A 130 -2.14 -16.67 -10.60
C ASN A 130 -1.90 -17.27 -9.19
N LYS A 131 -2.89 -17.15 -8.29
CA LYS A 131 -2.85 -17.54 -6.88
C LYS A 131 -1.61 -16.98 -6.16
N LEU A 132 -1.13 -15.81 -6.54
CA LEU A 132 0.05 -15.17 -5.98
C LEU A 132 -0.41 -14.13 -4.97
N VAL A 133 0.04 -14.26 -3.73
CA VAL A 133 -0.34 -13.35 -2.66
C VAL A 133 0.23 -11.96 -2.93
N LEU A 134 -0.64 -10.95 -2.84
CA LEU A 134 -0.33 -9.53 -2.90
C LEU A 134 -0.63 -8.90 -1.53
N ILE A 135 0.34 -8.18 -0.96
CA ILE A 135 0.20 -7.45 0.31
C ILE A 135 0.48 -5.98 0.03
N SER A 136 -0.56 -5.16 -0.07
CA SER A 136 -0.40 -3.73 -0.34
C SER A 136 -0.15 -2.93 0.95
N PRO A 137 0.92 -2.12 1.01
CA PRO A 137 1.19 -1.25 2.15
C PRO A 137 0.48 0.12 2.08
N GLY A 138 -0.29 0.41 1.02
CA GLY A 138 -0.87 1.75 0.81
C GLY A 138 -2.27 1.78 0.21
N SER A 139 -2.80 0.68 -0.31
CA SER A 139 -4.13 0.64 -0.94
C SER A 139 -5.27 0.62 0.10
N SER A 140 -5.82 1.80 0.41
CA SER A 140 -6.96 1.93 1.34
C SER A 140 -8.33 1.89 0.67
N SER A 141 -8.41 1.91 -0.67
CA SER A 141 -9.69 1.90 -1.39
C SER A 141 -10.57 0.69 -1.03
N GLU A 142 -11.88 0.85 -1.11
CA GLU A 142 -12.84 -0.22 -0.83
C GLU A 142 -12.88 -1.20 -2.01
N ILE A 143 -12.03 -2.23 -1.92
CA ILE A 143 -11.78 -3.22 -2.99
C ILE A 143 -12.33 -4.60 -2.65
N ASP A 144 -13.20 -4.70 -1.64
CA ASP A 144 -13.75 -5.97 -1.13
C ASP A 144 -14.46 -6.78 -2.23
N SER A 145 -15.08 -6.10 -3.21
CA SER A 145 -15.71 -6.75 -4.36
C SER A 145 -14.73 -7.43 -5.33
N LEU A 146 -13.45 -7.02 -5.29
CA LEU A 146 -12.34 -7.59 -6.07
C LEU A 146 -11.59 -8.68 -5.30
N MET A 147 -11.78 -8.75 -3.98
CA MET A 147 -11.23 -9.80 -3.10
C MET A 147 -12.05 -11.09 -3.14
N LYS A 148 -12.54 -11.49 -4.33
CA LYS A 148 -13.31 -12.74 -4.48
C LYS A 148 -12.50 -13.99 -4.13
N ASP A 149 -11.17 -13.88 -4.18
CA ASP A 149 -10.22 -14.91 -3.79
C ASP A 149 -9.26 -14.35 -2.71
N ASP A 150 -8.84 -15.20 -1.77
CA ASP A 150 -8.01 -14.84 -0.59
C ASP A 150 -6.52 -14.57 -0.90
N PHE A 151 -6.20 -13.86 -2.01
CA PHE A 151 -4.82 -13.54 -2.41
C PHE A 151 -4.46 -12.06 -2.33
N PHE A 152 -5.35 -11.21 -1.86
CA PHE A 152 -5.04 -9.81 -1.58
C PHE A 152 -5.15 -9.51 -0.08
N PHE A 153 -4.13 -8.84 0.45
CA PHE A 153 -4.08 -8.36 1.83
C PHE A 153 -3.57 -6.92 1.85
N ARG A 154 -3.84 -6.18 2.92
CA ARG A 154 -3.33 -4.82 3.15
C ARG A 154 -2.92 -4.61 4.58
N THR A 155 -1.94 -3.73 4.80
CA THR A 155 -1.49 -3.31 6.14
C THR A 155 -2.03 -1.95 6.57
N VAL A 156 -2.74 -1.25 5.68
CA VAL A 156 -3.39 0.03 5.96
C VAL A 156 -4.89 -0.14 6.22
N PRO A 157 -5.51 0.75 7.01
CA PRO A 157 -6.96 0.81 7.15
C PRO A 157 -7.64 1.08 5.80
N THR A 158 -8.94 0.80 5.72
CA THR A 158 -9.74 1.15 4.56
C THR A 158 -10.18 2.62 4.64
N ILE A 159 -10.58 3.21 3.51
CA ILE A 159 -11.16 4.56 3.44
C ILE A 159 -12.27 4.76 4.50
N THR A 160 -13.10 3.75 4.76
CA THR A 160 -14.13 3.83 5.80
C THR A 160 -13.55 4.15 7.18
N TYR A 161 -12.44 3.52 7.55
CA TYR A 161 -11.78 3.75 8.83
C TYR A 161 -10.93 5.03 8.82
N GLU A 162 -10.41 5.46 7.66
CA GLU A 162 -9.65 6.71 7.52
C GLU A 162 -10.53 7.97 7.65
N VAL A 163 -11.74 7.95 7.09
CA VAL A 163 -12.64 9.12 7.05
C VAL A 163 -13.29 9.42 8.40
N GLN A 164 -13.59 8.40 9.20
CA GLN A 164 -14.34 8.55 10.44
C GLN A 164 -13.66 9.52 11.43
N PRO A 165 -12.37 9.37 11.77
CA PRO A 165 -11.68 10.29 12.68
C PRO A 165 -11.68 11.75 12.19
N LEU A 166 -11.55 11.97 10.88
CA LEU A 166 -11.56 13.31 10.30
C LEU A 166 -12.92 14.00 10.50
N VAL A 167 -14.01 13.30 10.17
CA VAL A 167 -15.37 13.84 10.31
C VAL A 167 -15.72 14.08 11.79
N GLU A 168 -15.31 13.17 12.68
CA GLU A 168 -15.50 13.32 14.12
C GLU A 168 -14.73 14.52 14.67
N TYR A 169 -13.48 14.70 14.24
CA TYR A 169 -12.68 15.86 14.61
C TYR A 169 -13.34 17.16 14.16
N MET A 170 -13.77 17.26 12.89
CA MET A 170 -14.45 18.45 12.37
C MET A 170 -15.73 18.75 13.15
N ASN A 171 -16.53 17.73 13.45
CA ASN A 171 -17.74 17.89 14.24
C ASN A 171 -17.44 18.39 15.67
N LYS A 172 -16.43 17.81 16.34
CA LYS A 172 -15.98 18.23 17.68
C LYS A 172 -15.48 19.67 17.70
N LYS A 173 -14.86 20.13 16.61
CA LYS A 173 -14.38 21.50 16.44
C LYS A 173 -15.44 22.47 15.90
N ASN A 174 -16.67 22.01 15.69
CA ASN A 174 -17.75 22.78 15.08
C ASN A 174 -17.39 23.36 13.70
N LEU A 175 -16.54 22.66 12.94
CA LEU A 175 -16.20 23.02 11.57
C LEU A 175 -17.29 22.48 10.65
N LYS A 176 -18.16 23.36 10.14
CA LYS A 176 -19.35 22.97 9.36
C LYS A 176 -19.23 23.19 7.86
N ASN A 177 -18.19 23.88 7.40
CA ASN A 177 -17.96 24.13 5.98
C ASN A 177 -16.61 23.55 5.56
N ALA A 178 -16.56 22.90 4.40
CA ALA A 178 -15.34 22.38 3.79
C ALA A 178 -15.25 22.78 2.32
N ALA A 179 -14.08 23.24 1.88
CA ALA A 179 -13.70 23.21 0.48
C ALA A 179 -12.87 21.95 0.25
N VAL A 180 -13.16 21.18 -0.81
CA VAL A 180 -12.49 19.90 -1.06
C VAL A 180 -11.89 19.86 -2.44
N PHE A 181 -10.65 19.39 -2.50
CA PHE A 181 -9.91 19.09 -3.72
C PHE A 181 -9.72 17.59 -3.79
N TYR A 182 -10.03 17.01 -4.94
CA TYR A 182 -9.83 15.58 -5.17
C TYR A 182 -9.58 15.33 -6.66
N ASN A 183 -8.96 14.20 -6.97
CA ASN A 183 -8.78 13.72 -8.33
C ASN A 183 -9.94 12.82 -8.73
N GLY A 184 -10.70 13.23 -9.74
CA GLY A 184 -11.89 12.50 -10.21
C GLY A 184 -11.58 11.19 -10.93
N ASP A 185 -10.35 11.04 -11.44
CA ASP A 185 -9.94 9.86 -12.22
C ASP A 185 -9.25 8.79 -11.34
N SER A 186 -8.92 9.13 -10.09
CA SER A 186 -8.25 8.22 -9.15
C SER A 186 -9.24 7.33 -8.41
N ASN A 187 -8.96 6.02 -8.40
CA ASN A 187 -9.69 5.04 -7.60
C ASN A 187 -9.45 5.16 -6.09
N PHE A 188 -8.62 6.09 -5.63
CA PHE A 188 -8.45 6.45 -4.22
C PHE A 188 -9.11 7.79 -3.91
N SER A 189 -8.74 8.85 -4.62
CA SER A 189 -9.12 10.22 -4.27
C SER A 189 -10.64 10.46 -4.41
N GLN A 190 -11.26 9.97 -5.48
CA GLN A 190 -12.70 10.10 -5.70
C GLN A 190 -13.51 9.35 -4.61
N PRO A 191 -13.30 8.04 -4.34
CA PRO A 191 -14.03 7.35 -3.28
C PRO A 191 -13.81 7.94 -1.87
N LEU A 192 -12.59 8.42 -1.58
CA LEU A 192 -12.28 9.09 -0.31
C LEU A 192 -13.16 10.34 -0.14
N PHE A 193 -13.24 11.17 -1.17
CA PHE A 193 -14.09 12.35 -1.17
C PHE A 193 -15.57 11.98 -1.02
N GLU A 194 -16.07 11.00 -1.76
CA GLU A 194 -17.46 10.58 -1.68
C GLU A 194 -17.84 10.11 -0.27
N LYS A 195 -16.98 9.29 0.34
CA LYS A 195 -17.16 8.82 1.72
C LYS A 195 -17.11 9.98 2.71
N PHE A 196 -16.13 10.86 2.60
CA PHE A 196 -16.01 12.05 3.42
C PHE A 196 -17.28 12.92 3.33
N ASN A 197 -17.71 13.27 2.12
CA ASN A 197 -18.87 14.13 1.91
C ASN A 197 -20.14 13.51 2.51
N LYS A 198 -20.35 12.20 2.33
CA LYS A 198 -21.49 11.47 2.89
C LYS A 198 -21.50 11.54 4.42
N GLU A 199 -20.38 11.23 5.08
CA GLU A 199 -20.31 11.23 6.55
C GLU A 199 -20.31 12.65 7.15
N PHE A 200 -19.67 13.61 6.48
CA PHE A 200 -19.65 15.01 6.91
C PHE A 200 -21.05 15.65 6.88
N VAL A 201 -21.82 15.43 5.80
CA VAL A 201 -23.21 15.92 5.68
C VAL A 201 -24.12 15.31 6.75
N LYS A 202 -23.96 14.01 7.06
CA LYS A 202 -24.71 13.36 8.16
C LYS A 202 -24.47 14.02 9.53
N LYS A 203 -23.30 14.64 9.75
CA LYS A 203 -22.96 15.38 10.98
C LYS A 203 -23.31 16.88 10.88
N GLY A 204 -24.11 17.27 9.90
CA GLY A 204 -24.55 18.65 9.67
C GLY A 204 -23.50 19.55 9.03
N GLY A 205 -22.44 18.98 8.46
CA GLY A 205 -21.47 19.72 7.65
C GLY A 205 -21.95 19.94 6.22
N LYS A 206 -21.25 20.82 5.49
CA LYS A 206 -21.50 21.13 4.08
C LYS A 206 -20.19 21.31 3.33
N VAL A 207 -20.07 20.66 2.18
CA VAL A 207 -19.01 20.97 1.22
C VAL A 207 -19.45 22.21 0.42
N VAL A 208 -18.78 23.33 0.63
CA VAL A 208 -19.13 24.64 0.04
C VAL A 208 -18.46 24.89 -1.30
N LYS A 209 -17.34 24.22 -1.58
CA LYS A 209 -16.62 24.29 -2.86
C LYS A 209 -15.96 22.95 -3.16
N LYS A 210 -15.98 22.53 -4.43
CA LYS A 210 -15.34 21.31 -4.92
C LYS A 210 -14.42 21.67 -6.06
N PHE A 211 -13.23 21.10 -6.06
CA PHE A 211 -12.25 21.25 -7.12
C PHE A 211 -11.84 19.86 -7.56
N VAL A 212 -12.04 19.57 -8.84
CA VAL A 212 -11.79 18.26 -9.41
C VAL A 212 -10.56 18.37 -10.28
N GLY A 213 -9.47 17.72 -9.85
CA GLY A 213 -8.31 17.47 -10.71
C GLY A 213 -8.52 16.20 -11.53
N ARG A 214 -7.71 16.05 -12.58
CA ARG A 214 -7.59 14.84 -13.40
C ARG A 214 -6.13 14.49 -13.60
N ASP A 215 -5.83 13.23 -13.90
CA ASP A 215 -4.44 12.74 -14.03
C ASP A 215 -3.63 13.51 -15.08
N ASN A 216 -4.28 14.05 -16.12
CA ASN A 216 -3.64 14.82 -17.19
C ASN A 216 -3.86 16.34 -17.07
N ASP A 217 -4.47 16.82 -15.98
CA ASP A 217 -4.71 18.25 -15.80
C ASP A 217 -3.50 18.91 -15.12
N ASN A 218 -3.02 20.02 -15.69
CA ASN A 218 -2.05 20.93 -15.06
C ASN A 218 -2.72 21.80 -13.97
N THR A 219 -3.74 21.29 -13.27
CA THR A 219 -4.39 22.01 -12.17
C THR A 219 -3.40 22.18 -11.03
N SER A 220 -2.79 23.36 -10.97
CA SER A 220 -1.84 23.75 -9.93
C SER A 220 -2.57 24.26 -8.69
N PHE A 221 -2.09 23.87 -7.51
CA PHE A 221 -2.54 24.38 -6.21
C PHE A 221 -1.93 25.75 -5.90
N THR A 222 -2.12 26.74 -6.79
CA THR A 222 -1.74 28.11 -6.48
C THR A 222 -2.78 28.76 -5.57
N LYS A 223 -2.30 29.71 -4.76
CA LYS A 223 -3.08 30.46 -3.76
C LYS A 223 -4.32 31.12 -4.37
N ASP A 224 -4.26 31.48 -5.65
CA ASP A 224 -5.32 32.14 -6.42
C ASP A 224 -6.59 31.29 -6.58
N ASN A 225 -6.52 29.97 -6.36
CA ASN A 225 -7.67 29.08 -6.40
C ASN A 225 -8.48 29.06 -5.08
N PHE A 226 -7.98 29.74 -4.03
CA PHE A 226 -8.50 29.68 -2.65
C PHE A 226 -9.06 30.99 -2.11
N ASP A 227 -9.09 32.08 -2.89
CA ASP A 227 -9.78 33.30 -2.46
C ASP A 227 -11.30 33.03 -2.39
N ILE A 228 -11.81 32.97 -1.16
CA ILE A 228 -13.23 32.84 -0.78
C ILE A 228 -13.57 34.04 0.10
#